data_AF-A0A397B3G6-F1
#
_entry.id   AF-A0A397B3G6-F1
#
_cell.length_a   1.000
_cell.length_b   1.000
_cell.length_c   1.000
_cell.angle_alpha   90.00
_cell.angle_beta   90.00
_cell.angle_gamma   90.00
#
_symmetry.space_group_name_H-M   'P 1'
#
loop_
_entity.id
_entity.type
_entity.pdbx_description
1 polymer ?
#
loop_
_entity_poly.entity_id
_entity_poly.type
_entity_poly.pdbx_seq_one_letter_code
_entity_poly.pdbx_strand_id
1 'polypeptide(L)'
;MVTKLVNVDAAVYRDYVMNKVVPAIKPTFPSANKRVVLQHDNATPHGSITDAALASVSTGGLMFVMRRQPPDSPDQNVLDLGFFASIQSLQYKKMSRTEDDVIRNTLEAFDELN
;
A
#
# COMPACT_ATOMS: atom_id res chain seq x y z
N MET A 1 -0.95 -2.68 23.32
CA MET A 1 -0.13 -3.14 22.17
C MET A 1 1.24 -2.50 22.34
N VAL A 2 2.34 -3.20 22.09
CA VAL A 2 3.68 -2.59 22.12
C VAL A 2 4.10 -2.35 20.68
N THR A 3 4.31 -1.08 20.33
CA THR A 3 4.77 -0.70 18.99
C THR A 3 6.23 -1.14 18.81
N LYS A 4 6.52 -1.75 17.66
CA LYS A 4 7.84 -2.25 17.31
C LYS A 4 8.27 -1.65 15.98
N LEU A 5 9.46 -1.05 15.96
CA LEU A 5 10.08 -0.60 14.73
C LEU A 5 10.43 -1.81 13.85
N VAL A 6 10.05 -1.75 12.58
CA VAL A 6 10.37 -2.76 11.57
C VAL A 6 10.87 -2.01 10.33
N ASN A 7 12.05 -2.39 9.84
CA ASN A 7 12.52 -1.91 8.54
C ASN A 7 11.80 -2.66 7.42
N VAL A 8 11.24 -1.91 6.47
CA VAL A 8 10.62 -2.49 5.28
C VAL A 8 11.71 -2.76 4.26
N ASP A 9 12.34 -3.93 4.36
CA ASP A 9 13.26 -4.43 3.34
C ASP A 9 12.52 -5.16 2.20
N ALA A 10 13.26 -5.65 1.21
CA ALA A 10 12.71 -6.35 0.06
C ALA A 10 11.93 -7.63 0.44
N ALA A 11 12.34 -8.35 1.49
CA ALA A 11 11.68 -9.57 1.92
C ALA A 11 10.37 -9.25 2.65
N VAL A 12 10.39 -8.28 3.56
CA VAL A 12 9.22 -7.79 4.29
C VAL A 12 8.19 -7.22 3.32
N TYR A 13 8.62 -6.37 2.39
CA TYR A 13 7.72 -5.76 1.40
C TYR A 13 7.08 -6.83 0.51
N ARG A 14 7.88 -7.80 0.02
CA ARG A 14 7.38 -8.90 -0.79
C ARG A 14 6.36 -9.76 -0.05
N ASP A 15 6.67 -10.16 1.18
CA ASP A 15 5.76 -10.94 2.01
C ASP A 15 4.43 -10.20 2.19
N TYR A 16 4.48 -8.90 2.50
CA TYR A 16 3.29 -8.10 2.72
C TYR A 16 2.40 -8.02 1.47
N VAL A 17 3.00 -7.76 0.29
CA VAL A 17 2.24 -7.71 -0.97
C VAL A 17 1.61 -9.06 -1.29
N MET A 18 2.39 -10.15 -1.19
CA MET A 18 1.94 -11.48 -1.61
C MET A 18 0.92 -12.10 -0.64
N ASN A 19 1.09 -11.88 0.66
CA ASN A 19 0.34 -12.57 1.71
C ASN A 19 -0.70 -11.68 2.42
N LYS A 20 -0.68 -10.37 2.22
CA LYS A 20 -1.68 -9.44 2.80
C LYS A 20 -2.45 -8.69 1.72
N VAL A 21 -1.77 -7.98 0.83
CA VAL A 21 -2.40 -7.09 -0.15
C VAL A 21 -3.18 -7.88 -1.21
N VAL A 22 -2.53 -8.82 -1.91
CA VAL A 22 -3.18 -9.60 -2.96
C VAL A 22 -4.39 -10.40 -2.44
N PRO A 23 -4.29 -11.10 -1.29
CA PRO A 23 -5.45 -11.78 -0.71
C PRO A 23 -6.61 -10.85 -0.35
N ALA A 24 -6.35 -9.61 0.10
CA ALA A 24 -7.40 -8.64 0.41
C ALA A 24 -8.10 -8.08 -0.85
N ILE A 25 -7.36 -7.97 -1.96
CA ILE A 25 -7.91 -7.49 -3.24
C ILE A 25 -8.81 -8.55 -3.90
N LYS A 26 -8.40 -9.82 -3.91
CA LYS A 26 -9.14 -10.89 -4.63
C LYS A 26 -10.66 -10.95 -4.36
N PRO A 27 -11.14 -10.89 -3.11
CA PRO A 27 -12.58 -10.96 -2.82
C PRO A 27 -13.33 -9.65 -3.13
N THR A 28 -12.65 -8.52 -3.22
CA THR A 28 -13.26 -7.19 -3.37
C THR A 28 -13.17 -6.62 -4.79
N PHE A 29 -12.29 -7.17 -5.63
CA PHE A 29 -12.06 -6.64 -6.97
C PHE A 29 -13.27 -6.84 -7.89
N PRO A 30 -13.70 -5.83 -8.66
CA PRO A 30 -14.86 -5.93 -9.53
C PRO A 30 -14.68 -7.01 -10.60
N SER A 31 -15.67 -7.89 -10.77
CA SER A 31 -15.58 -9.06 -11.66
C SER A 31 -15.53 -8.73 -13.16
N ALA A 32 -15.91 -7.50 -13.55
CA ALA A 32 -15.89 -7.05 -14.94
C ALA A 32 -14.47 -6.87 -15.50
N ASN A 33 -13.48 -6.57 -14.64
CA ASN A 33 -12.09 -6.46 -15.05
C ASN A 33 -11.27 -7.53 -14.34
N LYS A 34 -10.64 -8.38 -15.14
CA LYS A 34 -9.81 -9.48 -14.64
C LYS A 34 -8.35 -9.10 -14.44
N ARG A 35 -7.96 -7.86 -14.74
CA ARG A 35 -6.58 -7.38 -14.65
C ARG A 35 -6.43 -6.33 -13.56
N VAL A 36 -5.70 -6.68 -12.50
CA VAL A 36 -5.30 -5.80 -11.41
C VAL A 36 -3.92 -5.26 -11.70
N VAL A 37 -3.80 -3.93 -11.81
CA VAL A 37 -2.50 -3.26 -11.92
C VAL A 37 -2.14 -2.75 -10.54
N LEU A 38 -1.13 -3.34 -9.92
CA LEU A 38 -0.50 -2.76 -8.74
C LEU A 38 0.39 -1.61 -9.20
N GLN A 39 0.44 -0.53 -8.44
CA GLN A 39 1.35 0.59 -8.67
C GLN A 39 2.18 0.86 -7.42
N HIS A 40 3.47 1.13 -7.61
CA HIS A 40 4.35 1.67 -6.57
C HIS A 40 5.44 2.56 -7.20
N ASP A 41 6.18 3.27 -6.35
CA ASP A 41 7.38 4.00 -6.73
C ASP A 41 8.59 3.05 -6.96
N ASN A 42 9.77 3.62 -7.20
CA ASN A 42 11.01 2.87 -7.43
C ASN A 42 11.90 2.74 -6.18
N ALA A 43 11.36 2.78 -4.96
CA ALA A 43 12.16 2.51 -3.77
C ALA A 43 12.84 1.14 -3.86
N THR A 44 14.08 1.01 -3.37
CA THR A 44 14.88 -0.22 -3.54
C THR A 44 14.16 -1.52 -3.12
N PRO A 45 13.43 -1.57 -1.97
CA PRO A 45 12.67 -2.77 -1.57
C PRO A 45 11.59 -3.18 -2.57
N HIS A 46 10.99 -2.22 -3.28
CA HIS A 46 9.87 -2.43 -4.19
C HIS A 46 10.28 -3.22 -5.44
N GLY A 47 11.58 -3.21 -5.79
CA GLY A 47 12.13 -4.03 -6.88
C GLY A 47 11.89 -5.54 -6.73
N SER A 48 11.57 -6.00 -5.51
CA SER A 48 11.25 -7.40 -5.18
C SER A 48 9.92 -7.90 -5.76
N ILE A 49 9.02 -7.00 -6.15
CA ILE A 49 7.75 -7.30 -6.80
C ILE A 49 7.88 -7.07 -8.30
N THR A 50 7.67 -8.14 -9.06
CA THR A 50 7.72 -8.17 -10.53
C THR A 50 6.50 -8.94 -11.04
N ASP A 51 6.19 -8.81 -12.32
CA ASP A 51 5.13 -9.61 -12.96
C ASP A 51 5.38 -11.12 -12.77
N ALA A 52 6.64 -11.56 -12.84
CA ALA A 52 7.00 -12.95 -12.57
C ALA A 52 6.72 -13.37 -11.12
N ALA A 53 6.92 -12.47 -10.15
CA ALA A 53 6.54 -12.74 -8.76
C ALA A 53 5.03 -12.83 -8.59
N LEU A 54 4.27 -11.98 -9.29
CA LEU A 54 2.80 -11.91 -9.22
C LEU A 54 2.10 -13.03 -10.00
N ALA A 55 2.81 -13.72 -10.89
CA ALA A 55 2.26 -14.83 -11.67
C ALA A 55 1.70 -15.95 -10.77
N SER A 56 2.36 -16.27 -9.65
CA SER A 56 1.92 -17.34 -8.74
C SER A 56 0.62 -17.01 -7.99
N VAL A 57 0.31 -15.72 -7.81
CA VAL A 57 -0.91 -15.26 -7.16
C VAL A 57 -2.00 -14.84 -8.15
N SER A 58 -1.71 -14.86 -9.45
CA SER A 58 -2.66 -14.63 -10.53
C SER A 58 -3.52 -15.86 -10.78
N THR A 59 -4.52 -16.06 -9.92
CA THR A 59 -5.39 -17.24 -9.91
C THR A 59 -6.87 -16.86 -9.89
N GLY A 60 -7.76 -17.82 -10.16
CA GLY A 60 -9.21 -17.57 -10.14
C GLY A 60 -9.69 -16.61 -11.24
N GLY A 61 -8.92 -16.50 -12.33
CA GLY A 61 -9.20 -15.58 -13.42
C GLY A 61 -8.79 -14.13 -13.16
N LEU A 62 -8.22 -13.79 -11.99
CA LEU A 62 -7.59 -12.50 -11.74
C LEU A 62 -6.10 -12.56 -12.10
N MET A 63 -5.65 -11.59 -12.89
CA MET A 63 -4.27 -11.38 -13.30
C MET A 63 -3.72 -10.14 -12.62
N PHE A 64 -2.65 -10.32 -11.83
CA PHE A 64 -1.93 -9.24 -11.17
C PHE A 64 -0.69 -8.88 -11.98
N VAL A 65 -0.49 -7.59 -12.21
CA VAL A 65 0.69 -7.05 -12.89
C VAL A 65 1.21 -5.83 -12.14
N MET A 66 2.49 -5.54 -12.31
CA MET A 66 3.18 -4.44 -11.67
C MET A 66 3.37 -3.28 -12.64
N ARG A 67 3.01 -2.07 -12.21
CA ARG A 67 3.38 -0.82 -12.86
C ARG A 67 4.25 0.01 -11.92
N ARG A 68 5.48 0.30 -12.35
CA ARG A 68 6.35 1.24 -11.63
C ARG A 68 6.09 2.65 -12.10
N GLN A 69 6.03 3.57 -11.16
CA GLN A 69 6.01 5.00 -11.40
C GLN A 69 7.36 5.47 -11.96
N PRO A 70 7.41 6.54 -12.76
CA PRO A 70 8.67 7.19 -13.10
C PRO A 70 9.39 7.72 -11.84
N PRO A 71 10.73 7.81 -11.85
CA PRO A 71 11.49 8.42 -10.76
C PRO A 71 11.02 9.85 -10.44
N ASP A 72 11.11 10.24 -9.17
CA ASP A 72 10.85 11.60 -8.65
C ASP A 72 9.51 12.22 -9.07
N SER A 73 8.48 11.40 -9.28
CA SER A 73 7.19 11.84 -9.83
C SER A 73 6.01 11.63 -8.88
N PRO A 74 6.06 12.06 -7.60
CA PRO A 74 5.05 11.72 -6.58
C PRO A 74 3.61 12.11 -6.98
N ASP A 75 3.45 13.10 -7.86
CA ASP A 75 2.18 13.51 -8.46
C ASP A 75 1.52 12.44 -9.32
N GLN A 76 2.25 11.40 -9.74
CA GLN A 76 1.72 10.26 -10.49
C GLN A 76 1.22 9.10 -9.62
N ASN A 77 1.27 9.24 -8.29
CA ASN A 77 0.73 8.26 -7.34
C ASN A 77 -0.43 8.90 -6.57
N VAL A 78 -1.64 8.37 -6.74
CA VAL A 78 -2.84 8.87 -6.07
C VAL A 78 -2.73 8.85 -4.54
N LEU A 79 -1.95 7.90 -4.00
CA LEU A 79 -1.72 7.80 -2.57
C LEU A 79 -0.93 9.00 -2.05
N ASP A 80 0.16 9.36 -2.73
CA ASP A 80 1.01 10.51 -2.36
C ASP A 80 0.32 11.85 -2.67
N LEU A 81 -0.31 11.94 -3.85
CA LEU A 81 -0.93 13.17 -4.34
C LEU A 81 -2.11 13.63 -3.47
N GLY A 82 -2.92 12.68 -2.98
CA GLY A 82 -4.20 13.02 -2.34
C GLY A 82 -4.44 12.31 -1.01
N PHE A 83 -4.33 10.98 -0.99
CA PHE A 83 -4.83 10.21 0.15
C PHE A 83 -3.99 10.42 1.42
N PHE A 84 -2.67 10.30 1.33
CA PHE A 84 -1.77 10.57 2.45
C PHE A 84 -1.79 12.03 2.88
N ALA A 85 -1.90 12.97 1.93
CA ALA A 85 -2.09 14.38 2.25
C ALA A 85 -3.38 14.63 3.06
N SER A 86 -4.46 13.92 2.74
CA SER A 86 -5.74 14.00 3.46
C SER A 86 -5.63 13.43 4.87
N ILE A 87 -5.02 12.25 5.03
CA ILE A 87 -4.74 11.66 6.35
C ILE A 87 -3.88 12.60 7.19
N GLN A 88 -2.82 13.17 6.60
CA GLN A 88 -1.92 14.08 7.32
C GLN A 88 -2.65 15.34 7.79
N SER A 89 -3.54 15.90 6.95
CA SER A 89 -4.37 17.07 7.30
C SER A 89 -5.29 16.79 8.51
N LEU A 90 -5.88 15.60 8.59
CA LEU A 90 -6.68 15.18 9.75
C LEU A 90 -5.80 14.94 10.98
N GLN A 91 -4.65 14.32 10.81
CA GLN A 91 -3.69 14.08 11.89
C GLN A 91 -3.16 15.40 12.49
N TYR A 92 -2.90 16.43 11.68
CA TYR A 92 -2.42 17.75 12.15
C TYR A 92 -3.40 18.46 13.08
N LYS A 93 -4.68 18.12 13.03
CA LYS A 93 -5.71 18.67 13.93
C LYS A 93 -5.70 17.99 15.32
N LYS A 94 -4.90 16.93 15.50
CA LYS A 94 -4.83 16.12 16.72
C LYS A 94 -3.46 16.26 17.38
N MET A 95 -3.45 16.37 18.70
CA MET A 95 -2.22 16.35 19.49
C MET A 95 -1.68 14.92 19.57
N SER A 96 -0.43 14.71 19.17
CA SER A 96 0.28 13.42 19.31
C SER A 96 1.53 13.62 20.15
N ARG A 97 1.72 12.84 21.23
CA ARG A 97 2.90 12.92 22.11
C ARG A 97 3.74 11.65 22.09
N THR A 98 3.23 10.58 21.50
CA THR A 98 3.84 9.25 21.44
C THR A 98 3.66 8.65 20.04
N GLU A 99 4.45 7.63 19.71
CA GLU A 99 4.28 6.85 18.48
C GLU A 99 2.89 6.18 18.43
N ASP A 100 2.40 5.70 19.58
CA ASP A 100 1.06 5.13 19.69
C ASP A 100 -0.04 6.17 19.41
N ASP A 101 0.19 7.45 19.76
CA ASP A 101 -0.73 8.53 19.38
C ASP A 101 -0.76 8.74 17.88
N VAL A 102 0.41 8.72 17.25
CA VAL A 102 0.51 8.86 15.80
C VAL A 102 -0.23 7.74 15.10
N ILE A 103 0.04 6.48 15.48
CA ILE A 103 -0.63 5.31 14.88
C ILE A 103 -2.15 5.40 15.04
N ARG A 104 -2.63 5.70 16.25
CA ARG A 104 -4.07 5.82 16.51
C ARG A 104 -4.70 6.94 15.68
N ASN A 105 -4.09 8.12 15.65
CA ASN A 105 -4.61 9.27 14.91
C ASN A 105 -4.63 9.01 13.40
N THR A 106 -3.62 8.30 12.88
CA THR A 106 -3.58 7.85 11.48
C THR A 106 -4.69 6.86 11.16
N LEU A 107 -4.94 5.88 12.04
CA LEU A 107 -6.03 4.91 11.86
C LEU A 107 -7.40 5.58 11.90
N GLU A 108 -7.63 6.48 12.87
CA GLU A 108 -8.88 7.25 12.95
C GLU A 108 -9.10 8.13 11.70
N ALA A 109 -8.03 8.74 11.17
CA ALA A 109 -8.11 9.52 9.94
C ALA A 109 -8.38 8.65 8.70
N PHE A 110 -7.84 7.43 8.66
CA PHE A 110 -8.14 6.47 7.60
C PHE A 110 -9.61 6.04 7.65
N ASP A 111 -10.14 5.77 8.84
CA ASP A 111 -11.55 5.39 9.01
C ASP A 111 -12.51 6.56 8.68
N GLU A 112 -12.12 7.82 8.91
CA GLU A 112 -12.92 8.99 8.55
C GLU A 112 -13.03 9.21 7.03
N LEU A 113 -12.05 8.72 6.25
CA LEU A 113 -11.98 8.91 4.80
C LEU A 113 -12.60 7.76 3.98
N ASN A 114 -12.99 6.65 4.62
CA ASN A 114 -13.59 5.47 3.97
C ASN A 114 -15.07 5.29 4.34
#